data_AF-A0A965I3L1-F1
#
_entry.id   AF-A0A965I3L1-F1
#
_cell.length_a   1.000
_cell.length_b   1.000
_cell.length_c   1.000
_cell.angle_alpha   90.00
_cell.angle_beta   90.00
_cell.angle_gamma   90.00
#
_symmetry.space_group_name_H-M   'P 1'
#
loop_
_entity.id
_entity.type
_entity.pdbx_description
1 polymer ?
#
loop_
_entity_poly.entity_id
_entity_poly.type
_entity_poly.pdbx_seq_one_letter_code
_entity_poly.pdbx_strand_id
1 'polypeptide(L)' 'VGDVAYESCAAVAGAITPVPGGVGPMTIACLLANTVTACCRINNLTDGEDFLS' A
#
# COMPACT_ATOMS: atom_id res chain seq x y z
N VAL A 1 -6.45 -17.05 -4.80
CA VAL A 1 -5.69 -17.85 -3.82
C VAL A 1 -4.36 -17.15 -3.59
N GLY A 2 -3.96 -16.94 -2.34
CA GLY A 2 -2.68 -16.32 -1.96
C GLY A 2 -1.75 -17.34 -1.28
N ASP A 3 -0.62 -16.87 -0.72
CA ASP A 3 0.45 -17.74 -0.20
C ASP A 3 0.13 -18.42 1.15
N VAL A 4 -0.91 -17.97 1.84
CA VAL A 4 -1.31 -18.43 3.18
C VAL A 4 -2.72 -18.99 3.20
N ALA A 5 -2.95 -20.00 4.06
CA ALA A 5 -4.26 -20.56 4.34
C ALA A 5 -5.09 -19.56 5.16
N TYR A 6 -5.96 -18.82 4.46
CA TYR A 6 -6.67 -17.67 5.03
C TYR A 6 -7.52 -18.02 6.26
N GLU A 7 -8.26 -19.13 6.24
CA GLU A 7 -9.14 -19.52 7.36
C GLU A 7 -8.39 -19.84 8.65
N SER A 8 -7.27 -20.57 8.57
CA SER A 8 -6.48 -20.91 9.76
C SER A 8 -5.69 -19.71 10.29
N CYS A 9 -5.19 -18.85 9.40
CA CYS A 9 -4.44 -17.66 9.78
C CYS A 9 -5.35 -16.53 10.30
N ALA A 10 -6.57 -16.38 9.78
CA ALA A 10 -7.51 -15.34 10.20
C ALA A 10 -7.98 -15.50 11.65
N ALA A 11 -7.97 -16.72 12.20
CA ALA A 11 -8.33 -16.97 13.59
C ALA A 11 -7.27 -16.50 14.60
N VAL A 12 -6.03 -16.27 14.16
CA VAL A 12 -4.89 -15.93 15.02
C VAL A 12 -4.37 -14.51 14.74
N ALA A 13 -4.45 -14.05 13.49
CA ALA A 13 -3.92 -12.75 13.08
C ALA A 13 -4.81 -11.58 13.54
N GLY A 14 -4.20 -10.54 14.09
CA GLY A 14 -4.92 -9.29 14.45
C GLY A 14 -5.37 -8.45 13.24
N ALA A 15 -4.75 -8.65 12.08
CA ALA A 15 -5.17 -8.12 10.78
C ALA A 15 -4.68 -9.04 9.67
N ILE A 16 -5.46 -9.22 8.61
CA ILE A 16 -5.12 -10.07 7.46
C ILE A 16 -5.61 -9.41 6.17
N THR A 17 -4.77 -9.37 5.14
CA THR A 17 -5.14 -8.81 3.83
C THR A 17 -5.77 -9.91 2.97
N PRO A 18 -7.01 -9.74 2.47
CA PRO A 18 -7.66 -10.73 1.62
C PRO A 18 -6.99 -10.81 0.25
N VAL A 19 -7.02 -12.00 -0.36
CA VAL A 19 -6.58 -12.23 -1.73
C VAL A 19 -7.70 -12.88 -2.53
N PRO A 20 -8.20 -12.25 -3.61
CA PRO A 20 -7.70 -11.02 -4.25
C PRO A 20 -8.12 -9.74 -3.50
N GLY A 21 -7.40 -8.64 -3.75
CA GLY A 21 -7.78 -7.28 -3.29
C GLY A 21 -6.89 -6.63 -2.22
N GLY A 22 -5.95 -7.36 -1.63
CA GLY A 22 -5.04 -6.83 -0.61
C GLY A 22 -3.82 -6.10 -1.19
N VAL A 23 -2.78 -6.86 -1.50
CA VAL A 23 -1.43 -6.30 -1.75
C VAL A 23 -1.26 -5.76 -3.18
N GLY A 24 -2.02 -6.27 -4.15
CA GLY A 24 -1.92 -5.88 -5.57
C GLY A 24 -2.19 -4.39 -5.83
N PRO A 25 -3.32 -3.83 -5.35
CA PRO A 25 -3.61 -2.40 -5.49
C PRO A 25 -2.59 -1.49 -4.78
N MET A 26 -2.05 -1.91 -3.64
CA MET A 26 -1.04 -1.15 -2.91
C MET A 26 0.28 -1.03 -3.68
N THR A 27 0.67 -2.01 -4.49
CA THR A 27 1.87 -1.90 -5.33
C THR A 27 1.76 -0.75 -6.33
N ILE A 28 0.60 -0.60 -6.98
CA ILE A 28 0.34 0.49 -7.93
C ILE A 28 0.31 1.83 -7.18
N ALA A 29 -0.38 1.88 -6.03
CA ALA A 29 -0.47 3.08 -5.21
C ALA A 29 0.92 3.56 -4.73
N CYS A 30 1.75 2.65 -4.22
CA CYS A 30 3.09 2.98 -3.75
C CYS A 30 4.00 3.46 -4.89
N LEU A 31 3.91 2.85 -6.09
CA LEU A 31 4.66 3.34 -7.25
C LEU A 31 4.27 4.77 -7.62
N LEU A 32 2.98 5.07 -7.65
CA LEU A 32 2.48 6.41 -7.96
C LEU A 32 2.86 7.42 -6.89
N ALA A 33 2.72 7.05 -5.60
CA ALA A 33 3.13 7.90 -4.49
C ALA A 33 4.63 8.23 -4.58
N ASN A 34 5.49 7.22 -4.77
CA ASN A 34 6.92 7.42 -4.92
C ASN A 34 7.27 8.32 -6.12
N THR A 35 6.54 8.17 -7.24
CA THR A 35 6.74 8.97 -8.45
C THR A 35 6.37 10.44 -8.21
N VAL A 36 5.24 10.69 -7.56
CA VAL A 36 4.79 12.05 -7.21
C VAL A 36 5.76 12.70 -6.22
N THR A 37 6.13 12.00 -5.15
CA THR A 37 7.10 12.50 -4.16
C THR A 37 8.46 12.82 -4.81
N ALA A 38 8.97 11.96 -5.69
CA ALA A 38 10.21 12.23 -6.41
C ALA A 38 10.09 13.46 -7.33
N CYS A 39 8.97 13.60 -8.05
CA CYS A 39 8.71 14.76 -8.89
C CYS A 39 8.66 16.06 -8.07
N CYS A 40 7.94 16.07 -6.95
CA CYS A 40 7.86 17.23 -6.07
C CYS A 40 9.25 17.64 -5.56
N ARG A 41 10.06 16.68 -5.10
CA ARG A 41 11.42 16.92 -4.61
C ARG A 41 12.36 17.47 -5.70
N ILE A 42 12.30 16.93 -6.91
CA ILE A 42 13.12 17.42 -8.05
C ILE A 42 12.75 18.86 -8.42
N ASN A 43 11.48 19.23 -8.29
CA ASN A 43 10.97 20.54 -8.69
C ASN A 43 10.82 21.54 -7.54
N ASN A 44 11.32 21.20 -6.33
CA ASN A 44 11.15 21.99 -5.10
C ASN A 44 9.67 22.36 -4.81
N LEU A 45 8.75 21.45 -5.12
CA LEU A 45 7.34 21.56 -4.79
C LEU A 45 7.10 20.86 -3.45
N THR A 46 6.12 21.33 -2.67
CA THR A 46 5.67 20.64 -1.46
C THR A 46 5.09 19.28 -1.83
N ASP A 47 5.67 18.21 -1.32
CA ASP A 47 5.07 16.88 -1.31
C ASP A 47 3.84 16.93 -0.41
N GLY A 48 2.67 16.54 -0.95
CA GLY A 48 1.38 16.57 -0.24
C GLY A 48 1.27 15.50 0.83
N GLU A 49 2.22 15.43 1.76
CA GLU A 49 2.21 14.51 2.90
C GLU A 49 0.99 14.73 3.83
N ASP A 50 0.20 15.78 3.61
CA ASP A 50 -1.10 16.05 4.25
C ASP A 50 -2.19 15.00 3.94
N PHE A 51 -1.98 14.06 3.01
CA PHE A 51 -2.95 12.96 2.77
C PHE A 51 -2.90 11.85 3.83
N LEU A 52 -1.90 11.85 4.73
CA LEU A 52 -1.73 10.84 5.78
C LEU A 52 -1.66 11.41 7.21
N SER A 53 -1.83 12.74 7.37
CA SER A 53 -2.02 13.40 8.68
C SER A 53 -3.49 13.56 9.01
#